data_AF-A0A382T567-F1
#
_entry.id   AF-A0A382T567-F1
#
_cell.length_a   1.000
_cell.length_b   1.000
_cell.length_c   1.000
_cell.angle_alpha   90.00
_cell.angle_beta   90.00
_cell.angle_gamma   90.00
#
_symmetry.space_group_name_H-M   'P 1'
#
loop_
_entity.id
_entity.type
_entity.pdbx_description
1 polymer ?
#
loop_
_entity_poly.entity_id
_entity_poly.type
_entity_poly.pdbx_seq_one_letter_code
_entity_poly.pdbx_strand_id
1 'polypeptide(L)' 'VEPLRKHEKLLLIGLLLSALLIRALLIASLEDKPYFHKPVVDSAAYDEWGQRIAGGELTSSGAFYQDPLYPYFL' A
#
# COMPACT_ATOMS: atom_id res chain seq x y z
N VAL A 1 -1.01 0.91 30.52
CA VAL A 1 -1.98 0.30 29.58
C VAL A 1 -2.21 -1.11 30.06
N GLU A 2 -3.44 -1.49 30.42
CA GLU A 2 -3.72 -2.87 30.83
C GLU A 2 -3.51 -3.85 29.67
N PRO A 3 -2.99 -5.07 29.92
CA PRO A 3 -2.78 -6.06 28.88
C PRO A 3 -4.11 -6.60 28.35
N LEU A 4 -4.21 -6.75 27.03
CA LEU A 4 -5.38 -7.34 26.37
C LEU A 4 -5.63 -8.77 26.86
N ARG A 5 -6.91 -9.08 27.09
CA ARG A 5 -7.39 -10.41 27.45
C ARG A 5 -7.28 -11.34 26.24
N LYS A 6 -7.19 -12.65 26.48
CA LYS A 6 -6.99 -13.64 25.41
C LYS A 6 -8.08 -13.57 24.33
N HIS A 7 -9.35 -13.42 24.71
CA HIS A 7 -10.45 -13.32 23.76
C HIS A 7 -10.39 -12.04 22.92
N GLU A 8 -9.97 -10.91 23.50
CA GLU A 8 -9.77 -9.66 22.76
C GLU A 8 -8.67 -9.82 21.70
N LYS A 9 -7.55 -10.44 22.06
CA LYS A 9 -6.48 -10.77 21.10
C LYS A 9 -6.99 -11.66 19.98
N LEU A 10 -7.76 -12.71 20.29
CA LEU A 10 -8.35 -13.60 19.29
C LEU A 10 -9.32 -12.87 18.37
N LEU A 11 -10.15 -11.97 18.90
CA LEU A 11 -11.07 -11.15 18.10
C LEU A 11 -10.30 -10.19 17.18
N LEU A 12 -9.25 -9.53 17.68
CA LEU A 12 -8.41 -8.64 16.87
C LEU A 12 -7.66 -9.39 15.76
N ILE A 13 -7.13 -10.57 16.08
CA ILE A 13 -6.49 -11.44 15.08
C ILE A 13 -7.52 -11.88 14.04
N GLY A 14 -8.69 -12.34 14.48
CA GLY A 14 -9.78 -12.73 13.57
C GLY A 14 -10.21 -11.59 12.66
N LEU A 15 -10.35 -10.38 13.20
CA LEU A 15 -10.67 -9.17 12.45
C LEU A 15 -9.58 -8.85 11.41
N LEU A 16 -8.31 -8.86 11.83
CA LEU A 16 -7.18 -8.60 10.94
C LEU A 16 -7.12 -9.60 9.78
N LEU A 17 -7.23 -10.89 10.09
CA LEU A 17 -7.19 -11.94 9.08
C LEU A 17 -8.38 -11.86 8.12
N SER A 18 -9.57 -11.55 8.64
CA SER A 18 -10.77 -11.36 7.82
C SER A 18 -10.62 -10.15 6.89
N ALA A 19 -10.11 -9.03 7.41
CA ALA A 19 -9.85 -7.83 6.63
C ALA A 19 -8.78 -8.07 5.54
N LEU A 20 -7.72 -8.82 5.86
CA LEU A 20 -6.69 -9.22 4.89
C LEU A 20 -7.25 -10.13 3.81
N LEU A 21 -8.08 -11.12 4.18
CA LEU A 21 -8.73 -12.01 3.22
C LEU A 21 -9.64 -11.23 2.26
N ILE A 22 -10.50 -10.35 2.79
CA ILE A 22 -11.37 -9.50 1.97
C ILE A 22 -10.53 -8.62 1.04
N ARG A 23 -9.43 -8.03 1.54
CA ARG A 23 -8.52 -7.21 0.73
C ARG A 23 -7.89 -8.02 -0.41
N ALA A 24 -7.43 -9.24 -0.14
CA ALA A 24 -6.84 -10.10 -1.16
C ALA A 24 -7.86 -10.50 -2.23
N LEU A 25 -9.09 -10.86 -1.83
CA LEU A 25 -10.19 -11.17 -2.76
C LEU A 25 -10.58 -9.97 -3.62
N LEU A 26 -10.61 -8.77 -3.03
CA LEU A 26 -10.85 -7.53 -3.77
C LEU A 26 -9.77 -7.30 -4.83
N ILE A 27 -8.49 -7.43 -4.47
CA ILE A 27 -7.37 -7.27 -5.42
C ILE A 27 -7.49 -8.30 -6.54
N ALA A 28 -7.73 -9.57 -6.23
CA ALA A 28 -7.92 -10.61 -7.24
C ALA A 28 -9.10 -10.29 -8.18
N SER A 29 -10.21 -9.77 -7.65
CA SER A 29 -11.37 -9.37 -8.48
C SER A 29 -11.10 -8.22 -9.45
N LEU A 30 -9.99 -7.48 -9.26
CA LEU A 30 -9.60 -6.36 -10.10
C LEU A 30 -8.65 -6.77 -11.23
N GLU A 31 -8.20 -8.03 -11.31
CA GLU A 31 -7.19 -8.49 -12.29
C GLU A 31 -7.55 -8.14 -13.73
N ASP A 32 -8.81 -8.35 -14.13
CA ASP A 32 -9.28 -8.07 -15.50
C ASP A 32 -9.48 -6.57 -15.79
N LYS A 33 -9.24 -5.67 -14.82
CA LYS A 33 -9.43 -4.24 -15.01
C LYS A 33 -8.24 -3.64 -15.77
N PRO A 34 -8.48 -2.69 -16.69
CA PRO A 34 -7.41 -2.13 -17.53
C PRO A 34 -6.32 -1.39 -16.75
N TYR A 35 -6.63 -0.97 -15.51
CA TYR A 35 -5.71 -0.25 -14.62
C TYR A 35 -5.02 -1.16 -13.58
N PHE A 36 -5.23 -2.48 -13.63
CA PHE A 36 -4.63 -3.39 -12.65
C PHE A 36 -3.13 -3.59 -12.86
N HIS A 37 -2.73 -3.90 -14.10
CA HIS A 37 -1.32 -4.05 -14.48
C HIS A 37 -0.67 -2.75 -14.94
N LYS A 38 -1.45 -1.68 -15.09
CA LYS A 38 -0.99 -0.38 -15.54
C LYS A 38 -1.53 0.69 -14.60
N PRO A 39 -0.71 1.14 -13.62
CA PRO A 39 -1.09 2.22 -12.73
C PRO A 39 -1.56 3.45 -13.53
N VAL A 40 -2.55 4.16 -12.99
CA VAL A 40 -3.11 5.37 -13.59
C VAL A 40 -3.23 6.48 -12.55
N VAL A 41 -3.29 7.74 -13.01
CA VAL A 41 -3.43 8.92 -12.15
C VAL A 41 -2.33 8.92 -11.07
N ASP A 42 -2.68 9.05 -9.80
CA ASP A 42 -1.72 9.17 -8.71
C ASP A 42 -0.88 7.90 -8.54
N SER A 43 -1.44 6.72 -8.79
CA SER A 43 -0.71 5.46 -8.69
C SER A 43 0.44 5.35 -9.70
N ALA A 44 0.29 5.95 -10.89
CA ALA A 44 1.36 6.01 -11.88
C ALA A 44 2.50 6.92 -11.43
N ALA A 45 2.18 8.09 -10.85
CA ALA A 45 3.17 9.02 -10.34
C ALA A 45 3.97 8.42 -9.17
N TYR A 46 3.30 7.72 -8.26
CA TYR A 46 3.97 7.04 -7.14
C TYR A 46 4.84 5.87 -7.60
N ASP A 47 4.37 5.06 -8.55
CA ASP A 47 5.15 3.95 -9.12
C ASP A 47 6.41 4.47 -9.84
N GLU A 48 6.27 5.47 -10.72
CA GLU A 48 7.41 6.10 -11.41
C GLU A 48 8.45 6.66 -10.41
N TRP A 49 7.99 7.31 -9.35
CA TRP A 49 8.87 7.83 -8.31
C TRP A 49 9.57 6.71 -7.53
N GLY A 50 8.85 5.64 -7.15
CA GLY A 50 9.43 4.46 -6.51
C GLY A 50 10.52 3.82 -7.38
N GLN A 51 10.27 3.66 -8.69
CA GLN A 51 11.25 3.14 -9.64
C GLN A 51 12.50 4.03 -9.74
N ARG A 52 12.35 5.36 -9.72
CA ARG A 52 13.50 6.30 -9.69
C ARG A 52 14.32 6.18 -8.41
N ILE A 53 13.66 6.04 -7.25
CA ILE A 53 14.32 5.81 -5.96
C ILE A 53 15.09 4.48 -5.99
N ALA A 54 14.45 3.40 -6.47
CA ALA A 54 15.10 2.10 -6.64
C ALA A 54 16.29 2.15 -7.62
N GLY A 55 16.24 3.06 -8.61
CA GLY A 55 17.34 3.39 -9.52
C GLY A 55 18.47 4.25 -8.92
N GLY A 56 18.36 4.66 -7.64
CA GLY A 56 19.38 5.42 -6.92
C GLY A 56 19.10 6.93 -6.79
N GLU A 57 17.99 7.42 -7.34
CA GLU A 57 17.58 8.82 -7.22
C GLU A 57 16.84 9.07 -5.90
N LEU A 58 17.58 9.00 -4.79
CA LEU A 58 17.02 9.04 -3.43
C LEU A 58 16.40 10.39 -3.03
N THR A 59 16.69 11.47 -3.75
CA THR A 59 16.20 12.82 -3.42
C THR A 59 15.71 13.53 -4.67
N SER A 60 14.54 14.16 -4.59
CA SER A 60 14.06 15.09 -5.61
C SER A 60 14.82 16.42 -5.52
N SER A 61 15.13 17.02 -6.67
CA SER A 61 15.70 18.36 -6.76
C SER A 61 14.65 19.48 -6.65
N GLY A 62 13.36 19.16 -6.48
CA GLY A 62 12.25 20.12 -6.43
C GLY A 62 11.28 19.88 -5.28
N ALA A 63 10.30 20.77 -5.13
CA ALA A 63 9.22 20.62 -4.15
C ALA A 63 8.38 19.37 -4.44
N PHE A 64 7.92 18.72 -3.37
CA PHE A 64 7.05 17.55 -3.49
C PHE A 64 5.62 17.97 -3.84
N TYR A 65 5.06 17.37 -4.88
CA TYR A 65 3.67 17.58 -5.30
C TYR A 65 2.68 16.66 -4.56
N GLN A 66 3.15 15.48 -4.15
CA GLN A 66 2.41 14.43 -3.45
C GLN A 66 3.10 14.07 -2.12
N ASP A 67 2.47 13.21 -1.31
CA ASP A 67 3.01 12.79 -0.02
C ASP A 67 4.36 12.07 -0.21
N PRO A 68 5.48 12.67 0.23
CA PRO A 68 6.82 12.20 -0.15
C PRO A 68 7.23 10.90 0.55
N LEU A 69 6.50 10.52 1.60
CA LEU A 69 6.66 9.31 2.42
C LEU A 69 6.57 8.02 1.61
N TYR A 70 5.50 7.93 0.83
CA TYR A 70 5.02 6.68 0.27
C TYR A 70 5.94 6.04 -0.79
N PRO A 71 6.53 6.80 -1.73
CA PRO A 71 7.48 6.24 -2.71
C PRO A 71 8.66 5.47 -2.12
N TYR A 72 9.12 5.80 -0.91
CA TYR A 72 10.26 5.13 -0.26
C TYR A 72 9.89 3.78 0.35
N PHE A 73 8.60 3.50 0.52
CA PHE A 73 8.10 2.21 1.00
C PHE A 73 7.89 1.22 -0.15
N LEU A 74 7.58 1.71 -1.35
CA LEU A 74 7.38 0.90 -2.57
C LEU A 74 8.67 0.16 -2.95
#